data_AF-A0A4S8MH91-F1
#
_entry.id   AF-A0A4S8MH91-F1
#
_cell.length_a   1.000
_cell.length_b   1.000
_cell.length_c   1.000
_cell.angle_alpha   90.00
_cell.angle_beta   90.00
_cell.angle_gamma   90.00
#
_symmetry.space_group_name_H-M   'P 1'
#
loop_
_entity.id
_entity.type
_entity.pdbx_description
1 polymer ?
#
loop_
_entity_poly.entity_id
_entity_poly.type
_entity_poly.pdbx_seq_one_letter_code
_entity_poly.pdbx_strand_id
1 'polypeptide(L)'
;MEDIDEDDIVLSMSTHSAEVGATVLGAYKKVGKRVRPIPAPYPEWARTTRRFPEDPLASLPKLTPYPPEFSPTERITEERMKKLNLNPDGFLWPEEEKIVSTHHGAES
;
A
#
# COMPACT_ATOMS: atom_id res chain seq x y z
N MET A 1 17.50 -11.94 -36.44
CA MET A 1 16.40 -12.82 -36.02
C MET A 1 17.02 -13.65 -34.91
N GLU A 2 16.58 -13.53 -33.65
CA GLU A 2 17.04 -14.46 -32.61
C GLU A 2 16.51 -15.84 -32.98
N ASP A 3 17.39 -16.83 -33.11
CA ASP A 3 16.98 -18.20 -33.41
C ASP A 3 16.14 -18.73 -32.25
N ILE A 4 14.95 -19.26 -32.57
CA ILE A 4 14.09 -19.92 -31.59
C ILE A 4 14.77 -21.24 -31.22
N ASP A 5 15.20 -21.38 -29.96
CA ASP A 5 15.81 -22.62 -29.50
C ASP A 5 14.78 -23.76 -29.55
N GLU A 6 15.22 -24.99 -29.84
CA GLU A 6 14.35 -26.20 -29.90
C GLU A 6 13.53 -26.45 -28.61
N ASP A 7 13.93 -25.81 -27.52
CA ASP A 7 13.32 -25.90 -26.21
C ASP A 7 12.30 -24.80 -25.87
N ASP A 8 12.15 -23.79 -26.72
CA ASP A 8 11.26 -22.65 -26.43
C ASP A 8 9.78 -23.02 -26.64
N ILE A 9 8.92 -22.44 -25.81
CA ILE A 9 7.48 -22.69 -25.87
C ILE A 9 6.88 -21.72 -26.88
N VAL A 10 6.35 -22.24 -27.99
CA VAL A 10 5.64 -21.44 -29.00
C VAL A 10 4.16 -21.36 -28.63
N LEU A 11 3.70 -20.16 -28.31
CA LEU A 11 2.30 -19.82 -28.07
C LEU A 11 1.71 -19.21 -29.35
N SER A 12 0.66 -19.81 -29.88
CA SER A 12 -0.13 -19.22 -30.95
C SER A 12 -1.38 -18.57 -30.37
N MET A 13 -1.60 -17.29 -30.68
CA MET A 13 -2.86 -16.61 -30.35
C MET A 13 -3.62 -16.33 -31.64
N SER A 14 -4.84 -16.87 -31.73
CA SER A 14 -5.77 -16.56 -32.80
C SER A 14 -6.52 -15.28 -32.47
N THR A 15 -6.30 -14.22 -33.25
CA THR A 15 -7.06 -12.98 -33.13
C THR A 15 -8.46 -13.18 -33.72
N HIS A 16 -9.51 -12.97 -32.93
CA HIS A 16 -10.90 -12.93 -33.40
C HIS A 16 -11.18 -11.63 -34.15
N SER A 17 -10.59 -11.43 -35.34
CA SER A 17 -11.02 -10.36 -36.25
C SER A 17 -11.29 -10.97 -37.61
N ALA A 18 -12.45 -10.64 -38.17
CA ALA A 18 -13.12 -11.41 -39.23
C ALA A 18 -12.48 -11.30 -40.62
N GLU A 19 -11.35 -10.62 -40.78
CA GLU A 19 -10.72 -10.40 -42.08
C GLU A 19 -9.24 -10.79 -42.00
N VAL A 20 -8.95 -11.98 -42.54
CA VAL A 20 -7.66 -12.68 -42.57
C VAL A 20 -7.10 -13.00 -41.18
N GLY A 21 -7.37 -14.22 -40.71
CA GLY A 21 -6.86 -14.75 -39.44
C GLY A 21 -5.34 -14.86 -39.43
N ALA A 22 -4.65 -13.76 -39.10
CA ALA A 22 -3.23 -13.74 -38.84
C ALA A 22 -2.96 -14.39 -37.48
N THR A 23 -2.26 -15.52 -37.46
CA THR A 23 -1.79 -16.15 -36.23
C THR A 23 -0.55 -15.42 -35.72
N VAL A 24 -0.65 -14.82 -34.53
CA VAL A 24 0.52 -14.25 -33.87
C VAL A 24 1.22 -15.38 -33.11
N LEU A 25 2.45 -15.69 -33.52
CA LEU A 25 3.33 -16.64 -32.84
C LEU A 25 4.23 -15.88 -31.87
N GLY A 26 4.13 -16.19 -30.57
CA GLY A 26 5.05 -15.70 -29.54
C GLY A 26 5.87 -16.86 -28.97
N ALA A 27 7.19 -16.72 -28.91
CA ALA A 27 8.05 -17.67 -28.22
C ALA A 27 8.27 -17.21 -26.77
N TYR A 28 8.07 -18.11 -25.80
CA TYR A 28 8.35 -17.87 -24.39
C TYR A 28 9.43 -18.84 -23.88
N LYS A 29 10.44 -18.31 -23.19
CA LYS A 29 11.52 -19.11 -22.59
C LYS A 29 11.02 -19.90 -21.38
N LYS A 30 11.36 -21.18 -21.31
CA LYS A 30 11.05 -22.05 -20.14
C LYS A 30 11.56 -21.41 -18.83
N VAL A 31 10.78 -21.56 -17.75
CA VAL A 31 11.12 -21.00 -16.43
C VAL A 31 12.47 -21.49 -15.89
N GLY A 32 12.89 -22.72 -16.25
CA GLY A 32 14.21 -23.27 -15.89
C GLY A 32 15.39 -22.56 -16.58
N LYS A 33 15.16 -21.92 -17.74
CA LYS A 33 16.14 -21.08 -18.45
C LYS A 33 16.03 -19.60 -18.06
N ARG A 34 15.19 -19.26 -17.07
CA ARG A 34 15.02 -17.87 -16.63
C ARG A 34 16.31 -17.37 -15.97
N VAL A 35 16.88 -16.31 -16.52
CA VAL A 35 17.98 -15.60 -15.88
C VAL A 35 17.44 -14.96 -14.59
N ARG A 36 18.05 -15.32 -13.46
CA ARG A 36 17.78 -14.67 -12.17
C ARG A 36 18.62 -13.39 -12.12
N PRO A 37 18.02 -12.20 -12.12
CA PRO A 37 18.80 -10.97 -12.04
C PRO A 37 19.58 -10.96 -10.72
N ILE A 38 20.86 -10.63 -10.80
CA ILE A 38 21.69 -10.43 -9.62
C ILE A 38 21.20 -9.14 -8.96
N PRO A 39 20.85 -9.16 -7.65
CA PRO A 39 20.45 -7.95 -6.96
C PRO A 39 21.59 -6.94 -6.97
N ALA A 40 21.44 -5.90 -7.77
CA ALA A 40 22.36 -4.77 -7.84
C ALA A 40 21.92 -3.68 -6.84
N PRO A 41 22.85 -2.84 -6.35
CA PRO A 41 22.46 -1.67 -5.58
C PRO A 41 21.53 -0.79 -6.40
N TYR A 42 20.53 -0.20 -5.75
CA TYR A 42 19.59 0.70 -6.40
C TYR A 42 20.34 1.89 -7.00
N PRO A 43 20.17 2.18 -8.31
CA PRO A 43 20.98 3.18 -8.97
C PRO A 43 20.80 4.56 -8.37
N GLU A 44 21.90 5.30 -8.21
CA GLU A 44 21.89 6.65 -7.61
C GLU A 44 20.98 7.61 -8.39
N TRP A 45 20.99 7.54 -9.72
CA TRP A 45 20.15 8.37 -10.58
C TRP A 45 18.64 8.10 -10.42
N ALA A 46 18.25 6.92 -9.92
CA ALA A 46 16.85 6.58 -9.66
C ALA A 46 16.44 6.90 -8.22
N ARG A 47 17.37 7.36 -7.36
CA ARG A 47 17.13 7.58 -5.94
C ARG A 47 16.05 8.65 -5.71
N THR A 48 14.99 8.27 -5.01
CA THR A 48 13.93 9.20 -4.62
C THR A 48 14.49 10.30 -3.70
N THR A 49 14.44 11.55 -4.16
CA THR A 49 14.82 12.71 -3.35
C THR A 49 13.61 13.20 -2.57
N ARG A 50 13.62 13.04 -1.24
CA ARG A 50 12.57 13.59 -0.36
C ARG A 50 12.93 15.05 -0.04
N ARG A 51 12.04 15.99 -0.35
CA ARG A 51 12.18 17.41 0.00
C ARG A 51 10.94 17.87 0.75
N PHE A 52 11.14 18.65 1.81
CA PHE A 52 10.09 19.39 2.51
C PHE A 52 10.29 20.86 2.17
N PRO A 53 9.64 21.39 1.12
CA PRO A 53 9.80 22.80 0.72
C PRO A 53 9.32 23.77 1.81
N GLU A 54 8.38 23.33 2.63
CA GLU A 54 7.83 24.04 3.78
C GLU A 54 7.68 23.06 4.95
N ASP A 55 7.50 23.58 6.16
CA ASP A 55 7.27 22.76 7.35
C ASP A 55 5.90 22.06 7.25
N PRO A 56 5.86 20.71 7.14
CA PRO A 56 4.61 19.97 7.01
C PRO A 56 3.71 20.07 8.25
N LEU A 57 4.24 20.53 9.39
CA LEU A 57 3.48 20.69 10.63
C LEU A 57 2.94 22.11 10.82
N ALA A 58 3.28 23.06 9.95
CA ALA A 58 2.94 24.48 10.13
C ALA A 58 1.43 24.76 10.15
N SER A 59 0.64 23.96 9.43
CA SER A 59 -0.82 24.08 9.39
C SER A 59 -1.55 23.23 10.42
N LEU A 60 -0.83 22.37 11.17
CA LEU A 60 -1.47 21.47 12.11
C LEU A 60 -1.92 22.21 13.38
N PRO A 61 -3.13 21.91 13.88
CA PRO A 61 -3.57 22.45 15.15
C PRO A 61 -2.69 21.90 16.28
N LYS A 62 -2.36 22.77 17.25
CA LYS A 62 -1.66 22.34 18.46
C LYS A 62 -2.59 21.48 19.30
N LEU A 63 -2.19 20.23 19.52
CA LEU A 63 -2.93 19.31 20.38
C LEU A 63 -2.78 19.73 21.85
N THR A 64 -3.88 19.70 22.61
CA THR A 64 -3.84 19.86 24.06
C THR A 64 -3.35 18.54 24.69
N PRO A 65 -2.51 18.60 25.74
CA PRO A 65 -2.09 17.41 26.46
C PRO A 65 -3.23 16.77 27.28
N TYR A 66 -4.30 17.52 27.53
CA TYR A 66 -5.47 17.07 28.25
C TYR A 66 -6.61 16.81 27.24
N PRO A 67 -6.88 15.53 26.88
CA PRO A 67 -8.03 15.20 26.06
C PRO A 67 -9.34 15.41 26.84
N PRO A 68 -10.43 15.80 26.17
CA PRO A 68 -11.75 15.82 26.80
C PRO A 68 -12.22 14.39 27.16
N GLU A 69 -13.30 14.29 27.93
CA GLU A 69 -13.91 12.97 28.19
C GLU A 69 -14.62 12.45 26.93
N PHE A 70 -14.60 11.13 26.76
CA PHE A 70 -15.26 10.47 25.63
C PHE A 70 -16.78 10.74 25.63
N SER A 71 -17.28 11.27 24.53
CA SER A 71 -18.72 11.44 24.28
C SER A 71 -19.16 10.57 23.10
N PRO A 72 -20.22 9.74 23.24
CA PRO A 72 -20.69 8.89 22.15
C PRO A 72 -21.11 9.74 20.96
N THR A 73 -20.57 9.42 19.78
CA THR A 73 -20.88 10.12 18.52
C THR A 73 -21.61 9.16 17.57
N GLU A 74 -22.15 9.68 16.47
CA GLU A 74 -22.83 8.86 15.45
C GLU A 74 -21.97 7.67 14.95
N ARG A 75 -20.64 7.86 14.87
CA ARG A 75 -19.70 6.84 14.35
C ARG A 75 -19.21 5.88 15.44
N ILE A 76 -18.96 6.39 16.65
CA ILE A 76 -18.46 5.63 17.80
C ILE A 76 -19.46 5.75 18.96
N THR A 77 -20.30 4.73 19.10
CA THR A 77 -21.22 4.58 20.24
C THR A 77 -20.51 3.91 21.42
N GLU A 78 -21.03 4.08 22.64
CA GLU A 78 -20.46 3.43 23.84
C GLU A 78 -20.35 1.91 23.70
N GLU A 79 -21.36 1.28 23.09
CA GLU A 79 -21.37 -0.17 22.90
C GLU A 79 -20.26 -0.64 21.96
N ARG A 80 -19.99 0.12 20.89
CA ARG A 80 -18.87 -0.15 19.99
C ARG A 80 -17.54 0.06 20.67
N MET A 81 -17.44 1.12 21.45
CA MET A 81 -16.22 1.44 22.19
C MET A 81 -15.87 0.36 23.22
N LYS A 82 -16.86 -0.15 23.96
CA LYS A 82 -16.69 -1.28 24.88
C LYS A 82 -16.29 -2.58 24.16
N LYS A 83 -16.84 -2.84 22.97
CA LYS A 83 -16.48 -4.00 22.14
C LYS A 83 -15.08 -3.92 21.54
N LEU A 84 -14.59 -2.71 21.28
CA LEU A 84 -13.27 -2.48 20.67
C LEU A 84 -12.12 -2.97 21.55
N ASN A 85 -12.35 -3.10 22.87
CA ASN A 85 -11.39 -3.64 23.84
C ASN A 85 -9.99 -3.06 23.63
N LEU A 86 -9.87 -1.73 23.78
CA LEU A 86 -8.79 -0.93 23.19
C LEU A 86 -7.39 -1.22 23.75
N ASN A 87 -7.30 -1.72 24.98
CA ASN A 87 -6.03 -2.03 25.63
C ASN A 87 -6.09 -3.40 26.32
N PRO A 88 -6.21 -4.50 25.56
CA PRO A 88 -6.33 -5.83 26.15
C PRO A 88 -5.05 -6.26 26.87
N ASP A 89 -3.90 -5.84 26.33
CA ASP A 89 -2.58 -6.23 26.79
C ASP A 89 -1.94 -5.21 27.75
N GLY A 90 -2.66 -4.12 28.09
CA GLY A 90 -2.16 -3.10 29.01
C GLY A 90 -0.98 -2.27 28.48
N PHE A 91 -0.82 -2.18 27.16
CA PHE A 91 0.25 -1.44 26.50
C PHE A 91 0.10 0.08 26.67
N LEU A 92 -1.12 0.58 26.60
CA LEU A 92 -1.42 2.02 26.69
C LEU A 92 -1.49 2.49 28.14
N TRP A 93 -1.07 3.73 28.38
CA TRP A 93 -1.27 4.40 29.66
C TRP A 93 -2.72 4.88 29.79
N PRO A 94 -3.24 5.10 31.01
CA PRO A 94 -4.61 5.58 31.21
C PRO A 94 -4.90 6.92 30.50
N GLU A 95 -3.88 7.76 30.30
CA GLU A 95 -4.01 9.00 29.54
C GLU A 95 -4.04 8.75 28.03
N GLU A 96 -3.27 7.79 27.51
CA GLU A 96 -3.24 7.44 26.10
C GLU A 96 -4.55 6.75 25.66
N GLU A 97 -5.13 5.89 26.50
CA GLU A 97 -6.45 5.31 26.23
C GLU A 97 -7.53 6.39 26.05
N LYS A 98 -7.46 7.45 26.87
CA LYS A 98 -8.36 8.61 26.75
C LYS A 98 -8.13 9.36 25.43
N ILE A 99 -6.89 9.55 25.01
CA ILE A 99 -6.58 10.18 23.72
C ILE A 99 -7.20 9.40 22.56
N VAL A 100 -7.00 8.08 22.51
CA VAL A 100 -7.50 7.25 21.41
C VAL A 100 -9.03 7.18 21.38
N SER A 101 -9.67 7.21 22.55
CA SER A 101 -11.14 7.24 22.63
C SER A 101 -11.75 8.55 22.12
N THR A 102 -11.04 9.68 22.26
CA THR A 102 -11.63 11.01 22.10
C THR A 102 -11.26 11.70 20.78
N HIS A 103 -10.29 11.19 20.02
CA HIS A 103 -9.77 11.85 18.81
C HIS A 103 -10.66 11.70 17.55
N HIS A 104 -11.96 12.01 17.67
CA HIS A 104 -12.85 12.10 16.50
C HIS A 104 -13.67 13.39 16.54
N GLY A 105 -13.27 14.39 15.74
CA GLY A 105 -14.10 15.57 15.46
C GLY A 105 -13.58 16.91 15.97
N ALA A 106 -12.33 17.28 15.69
CA ALA A 106 -11.87 18.68 15.72
C ALA A 106 -11.67 19.22 14.28
N GLU A 107 -12.52 18.78 13.35
CA GLU A 107 -12.69 19.46 12.06
C GLU A 107 -13.83 20.47 12.24
N SER A 108 -13.46 21.74 12.40
CA SER A 108 -14.33 22.92 12.26
C SER A 108 -13.84 23.75 11.09
#